data_AF-A0A832LIV3-F1
#
_entry.id   AF-A0A832LIV3-F1
#
_cell.length_a   1.000
_cell.length_b   1.000
_cell.length_c   1.000
_cell.angle_alpha   90.00
_cell.angle_beta   90.00
_cell.angle_gamma   90.00
#
_symmetry.space_group_name_H-M   'P 1'
#
loop_
_entity.id
_entity.type
_entity.pdbx_description
1 polymer ?
#
loop_
_entity_poly.entity_id
_entity_poly.type
_entity_poly.pdbx_seq_one_letter_code
_entity_poly.pdbx_strand_id
1 'polypeptide(L)'
;MSRNIPLIIILLIGLFSIAQVSAADIEIIYNGTGGNVTGNYYIRQYTPQTTITQEVITAAKNGTPMVVFGNGSGKRVMIVAGVHGSELPPQLAALKLIDYLADKEINGTVYIVPFLIPSSTATSSRYWNNQNPNSIAHLNGTPTNRILKIAKERSIQALGDFHSTQPGGTPGEDAVFCSRTPTYESYNIAYYISKNSPSKLLAYDKAGEEYLGALEDVCNLAGIPSVTCEVLSPHGTVASGSVDRSFKQMLLFLEYNNILPNTSLTVSQILTTANTIKGYYESYKGLPNNITINNQDYNMGQLLYLFCKVTVNINSGSTSNIAAVNANSATSSSGSYKPGKVYKSVYLNVATKILRFIENYGRAPNYASTSLGRIPFKQLVYMYSKILDFYRANARLPGYVTI
;
A
#
# COMPACT_ATOMS: atom_id res chain seq x y z
N MET A 1 2.47 38.95 -57.67
CA MET A 1 3.72 38.38 -57.10
C MET A 1 3.85 38.84 -55.65
N SER A 2 4.40 37.98 -54.79
CA SER A 2 4.50 38.05 -53.30
C SER A 2 3.20 37.58 -52.61
N ARG A 3 3.08 36.29 -52.26
CA ARG A 3 3.67 35.49 -51.16
C ARG A 3 3.08 35.83 -49.77
N ASN A 4 1.91 35.23 -49.50
CA ASN A 4 1.42 35.02 -48.14
C ASN A 4 2.32 33.99 -47.44
N ILE A 5 2.95 34.39 -46.35
CA ILE A 5 3.68 33.52 -45.43
C ILE A 5 2.67 33.01 -44.40
N PRO A 6 2.43 31.69 -44.25
CA PRO A 6 1.59 31.22 -43.17
C PRO A 6 2.36 31.26 -41.85
N LEU A 7 1.71 31.86 -40.85
CA LEU A 7 2.12 31.90 -39.45
C LEU A 7 2.19 30.45 -38.92
N ILE A 8 3.39 29.98 -38.59
CA ILE A 8 3.59 28.67 -37.95
C ILE A 8 3.13 28.81 -36.50
N ILE A 9 1.97 28.26 -36.18
CA ILE A 9 1.54 28.02 -34.80
C ILE A 9 2.38 26.86 -34.26
N ILE A 10 3.39 27.18 -33.46
CA ILE A 10 4.13 26.19 -32.67
C ILE A 10 3.22 25.81 -31.50
N LEU A 11 2.49 24.70 -31.67
CA LEU A 11 1.77 24.05 -30.57
C LEU A 11 2.80 23.29 -29.72
N LEU A 12 3.30 23.92 -28.65
CA LEU A 12 4.06 23.23 -27.61
C LEU A 12 3.11 22.29 -26.85
N ILE A 13 2.96 21.06 -27.32
CA ILE A 13 2.42 19.95 -26.52
C ILE A 13 3.58 19.41 -25.69
N GLY A 14 3.57 19.73 -24.41
CA GLY A 14 4.59 19.29 -23.45
C GLY A 14 4.09 19.35 -22.02
N LEU A 15 2.86 18.92 -21.75
CA LEU A 15 2.46 18.58 -20.39
C LEU A 15 2.97 17.17 -20.08
N PHE A 16 4.21 17.08 -19.63
CA PHE A 16 4.61 15.94 -18.82
C PHE A 16 3.76 16.00 -17.54
N SER A 17 2.77 15.12 -17.46
CA SER A 17 2.18 14.73 -16.17
C SER A 17 3.28 14.06 -15.37
N ILE A 18 4.05 14.85 -14.62
CA ILE A 18 4.75 14.33 -13.45
C ILE A 18 3.62 13.84 -12.56
N ALA A 19 3.49 12.52 -12.40
CA ALA A 19 2.62 11.95 -11.38
C ALA A 19 2.99 12.68 -10.07
N GLN A 20 2.04 13.45 -9.55
CA GLN A 20 2.27 14.28 -8.39
C GLN A 20 2.61 13.31 -7.24
N VAL A 21 3.89 13.26 -6.85
CA VAL A 21 4.28 12.64 -5.58
C VAL A 21 3.44 13.37 -4.54
N SER A 22 2.59 12.63 -3.82
CA SER A 22 1.72 13.18 -2.79
C SER A 22 2.58 13.92 -1.77
N ALA A 23 2.68 15.24 -1.86
CA ALA A 23 3.25 16.05 -0.79
C ALA A 23 2.44 15.76 0.48
N ALA A 24 3.13 15.40 1.56
CA ALA A 24 2.46 15.11 2.82
C ALA A 24 2.11 16.43 3.52
N ASP A 25 0.88 16.55 3.99
CA ASP A 25 0.46 17.69 4.82
C ASP A 25 0.59 17.33 6.30
N ILE A 26 1.08 18.26 7.13
CA ILE A 26 1.21 18.08 8.58
C ILE A 26 0.28 19.08 9.27
N GLU A 27 -0.68 18.57 10.04
CA GLU A 27 -1.63 19.36 10.83
C GLU A 27 -1.38 19.15 12.34
N ILE A 28 -1.54 20.21 13.15
CA ILE A 28 -1.66 20.06 14.61
C ILE A 28 -3.14 19.90 14.95
N ILE A 29 -3.51 18.73 15.45
CA ILE A 29 -4.91 18.37 15.67
C ILE A 29 -5.40 18.58 17.11
N TYR A 30 -4.47 18.75 18.05
CA TYR A 30 -4.75 19.03 19.46
C TYR A 30 -3.56 19.77 20.11
N ASN A 31 -3.75 20.99 20.62
CA ASN A 31 -2.65 21.82 21.13
C ASN A 31 -2.18 21.44 22.55
N GLY A 32 -3.06 20.90 23.41
CA GLY A 32 -2.80 20.66 24.84
C GLY A 32 -1.93 19.43 25.17
N THR A 33 -1.22 18.87 24.19
CA THR A 33 -0.46 17.61 24.30
C THR A 33 1.01 17.76 23.89
N GLY A 34 1.43 18.96 23.47
CA GLY A 34 2.76 19.20 22.92
C GLY A 34 3.91 18.80 23.86
N GLY A 35 5.00 18.29 23.29
CA GLY A 35 6.16 17.84 24.05
C GLY A 35 7.37 17.53 23.18
N ASN A 36 8.57 17.64 23.76
CA ASN A 36 9.81 17.30 23.08
C ASN A 36 10.02 15.77 23.04
N VAL A 37 9.42 15.10 22.05
CA VAL A 37 9.43 13.63 21.96
C VAL A 37 10.83 13.02 21.86
N THR A 38 11.84 13.74 21.35
CA THR A 38 13.25 13.29 21.33
C THR A 38 13.97 13.43 22.68
N GLY A 39 13.28 13.96 23.70
CA GLY A 39 13.67 13.77 25.10
C GLY A 39 13.63 12.30 25.51
N ASN A 40 12.76 11.50 24.88
CA ASN A 40 12.74 10.06 25.04
C ASN A 40 13.93 9.41 24.33
N TYR A 41 14.70 8.60 25.08
CA TYR A 41 15.91 7.93 24.58
C TYR A 41 15.65 7.10 23.31
N TYR A 42 14.61 6.26 23.32
CA TYR A 42 14.32 5.36 22.21
C TYR A 42 13.78 6.12 21.00
N ILE A 43 12.91 7.11 21.20
CA ILE A 43 12.45 7.96 20.10
C ILE A 43 13.63 8.65 19.43
N ARG A 44 14.53 9.27 20.20
CA ARG A 44 15.74 9.90 19.65
C ARG A 44 16.62 8.93 18.88
N GLN A 45 16.79 7.71 19.39
CA GLN A 45 17.72 6.72 18.84
C GLN A 45 17.20 6.06 17.56
N TYR A 46 15.89 5.78 17.47
CA TYR A 46 15.32 4.92 16.42
C TYR A 46 14.44 5.66 15.41
N THR A 47 14.22 6.97 15.56
CA THR A 47 13.49 7.77 14.57
C THR A 47 14.22 7.78 13.22
N PRO A 48 13.53 7.53 12.09
CA PRO A 48 14.12 7.73 10.76
C PRO A 48 14.66 9.15 10.60
N GLN A 49 15.78 9.32 9.93
CA GLN A 49 16.45 10.62 9.78
C GLN A 49 16.11 11.23 8.41
N THR A 50 14.84 11.60 8.21
CA THR A 50 14.34 12.19 6.96
C THR A 50 13.66 13.52 7.18
N THR A 51 13.51 14.34 6.14
CA THR A 51 12.95 15.69 6.27
C THR A 51 11.56 15.67 6.89
N ILE A 52 10.67 14.82 6.36
CA ILE A 52 9.29 14.70 6.83
C ILE A 52 9.20 14.24 8.29
N THR A 53 10.07 13.32 8.72
CA THR A 53 10.08 12.87 10.12
C THR A 53 10.57 13.97 11.05
N GLN A 54 11.56 14.78 10.66
CA GLN A 54 11.99 15.94 11.45
C GLN A 54 10.93 17.05 11.55
N GLU A 55 10.15 17.25 10.49
CA GLU A 55 9.00 18.17 10.52
C GLU A 55 7.93 17.69 11.50
N VAL A 56 7.61 16.39 11.51
CA VAL A 56 6.68 15.77 12.48
C VAL A 56 7.19 15.92 13.92
N ILE A 57 8.48 15.67 14.17
CA ILE A 57 9.10 15.85 15.49
C ILE A 57 9.03 17.32 15.94
N THR A 58 9.22 18.24 15.01
CA THR A 58 9.10 19.68 15.29
C THR A 58 7.66 20.07 15.61
N ALA A 59 6.70 19.58 14.84
CA ALA A 59 5.27 19.76 15.05
C ALA A 59 4.82 19.22 16.42
N ALA A 60 5.36 18.08 16.85
CA ALA A 60 5.05 17.44 18.14
C ALA A 60 5.33 18.33 19.36
N LYS A 61 6.22 19.34 19.25
CA LYS A 61 6.47 20.31 20.33
C LYS A 61 5.27 21.21 20.60
N ASN A 62 4.41 21.44 19.60
CA ASN A 62 3.30 22.38 19.65
C ASN A 62 1.94 21.72 19.89
N GLY A 63 1.86 20.38 19.79
CA GLY A 63 0.62 19.63 19.94
C GLY A 63 0.70 18.27 19.25
N THR A 64 -0.42 17.56 19.17
CA THR A 64 -0.55 16.28 18.45
C THR A 64 -0.39 16.49 16.94
N PRO A 65 0.67 15.98 16.31
CA PRO A 65 0.82 16.04 14.86
C PRO A 65 0.01 14.94 14.17
N MET A 66 -0.61 15.28 13.05
CA MET A 66 -1.22 14.35 12.12
C MET A 66 -0.64 14.59 10.73
N VAL A 67 -0.12 13.53 10.09
CA VAL A 67 0.38 13.56 8.73
C VAL A 67 -0.68 13.01 7.79
N VAL A 68 -0.91 13.68 6.67
CA VAL A 68 -1.90 13.30 5.67
C VAL A 68 -1.19 12.99 4.35
N PHE A 69 -1.45 11.81 3.81
CA PHE A 69 -1.03 11.40 2.47
C PHE A 69 -2.23 11.11 1.58
N GLY A 70 -2.07 11.28 0.27
CA GLY A 70 -3.12 11.11 -0.73
C GLY A 70 -3.80 12.43 -1.09
N ASN A 71 -4.74 12.37 -2.05
CA ASN A 71 -5.35 13.56 -2.66
C ASN A 71 -6.85 13.72 -2.35
N GLY A 72 -7.37 12.99 -1.35
CA GLY A 72 -8.79 13.02 -0.99
C GLY A 72 -9.69 12.11 -1.83
N SER A 73 -9.17 11.46 -2.88
CA SER A 73 -9.89 10.42 -3.63
C SER A 73 -9.77 9.05 -2.96
N GLY A 74 -10.67 8.11 -3.29
CA GLY A 74 -10.62 6.75 -2.76
C GLY A 74 -11.00 6.60 -1.29
N LYS A 75 -10.55 5.50 -0.65
CA LYS A 75 -10.88 5.18 0.74
C LYS A 75 -10.06 6.04 1.69
N ARG A 76 -10.67 6.52 2.78
CA ARG A 76 -10.01 7.32 3.82
C ARG A 76 -9.81 6.49 5.08
N VAL A 77 -8.57 6.35 5.53
CA VAL A 77 -8.24 5.54 6.71
C VAL A 77 -7.35 6.30 7.68
N MET A 78 -7.40 5.92 8.96
CA MET A 78 -6.62 6.54 10.01
C MET A 78 -5.78 5.52 10.77
N ILE A 79 -4.54 5.89 11.07
CA ILE A 79 -3.59 5.14 11.91
C ILE A 79 -3.25 6.04 13.10
N VAL A 80 -3.44 5.51 14.30
CA VAL A 80 -3.18 6.22 15.55
C VAL A 80 -2.18 5.43 16.38
N ALA A 81 -1.15 6.10 16.85
CA ALA A 81 -0.18 5.58 17.80
C ALA A 81 0.03 6.58 18.95
N GLY A 82 0.59 6.10 20.06
CA GLY A 82 0.93 6.96 21.19
C GLY A 82 -0.28 7.44 21.99
N VAL A 83 -1.38 6.67 21.98
CA VAL A 83 -2.47 6.81 22.98
C VAL A 83 -1.87 6.71 24.38
N HIS A 84 -0.98 5.73 24.58
CA HIS A 84 -0.09 5.66 25.74
C HIS A 84 1.33 6.07 25.32
N GLY A 85 1.89 7.10 25.95
CA GLY A 85 3.24 7.58 25.64
C GLY A 85 4.34 6.58 26.00
N SER A 86 4.07 5.64 26.91
CA SER A 86 4.97 4.55 27.29
C SER A 86 5.07 3.43 26.24
N GLU A 87 4.22 3.40 25.22
CA GLU A 87 4.17 2.32 24.23
C GLU A 87 4.90 2.75 22.96
N LEU A 88 6.24 2.64 22.99
CA LEU A 88 7.13 3.26 22.03
C LEU A 88 7.20 2.59 20.65
N PRO A 89 7.12 1.25 20.51
CA PRO A 89 7.21 0.59 19.21
C PRO A 89 6.21 1.08 18.14
N PRO A 90 4.90 1.22 18.42
CA PRO A 90 3.96 1.72 17.41
C PRO A 90 4.20 3.18 17.01
N GLN A 91 4.74 4.01 17.91
CA GLN A 91 5.06 5.40 17.59
C GLN A 91 6.22 5.50 16.60
N LEU A 92 7.26 4.69 16.81
CA LEU A 92 8.39 4.54 15.87
C LEU A 92 7.94 3.89 14.55
N ALA A 93 7.04 2.92 14.61
CA ALA A 93 6.48 2.29 13.42
C ALA A 93 5.65 3.28 12.59
N ALA A 94 4.90 4.18 13.22
CA ALA A 94 4.16 5.25 12.55
C ALA A 94 5.10 6.25 11.86
N LEU A 95 6.23 6.62 12.50
CA LEU A 95 7.26 7.43 11.85
C LEU A 95 7.92 6.72 10.66
N LYS A 96 8.22 5.42 10.81
CA LYS A 96 8.71 4.57 9.72
C LYS A 96 7.70 4.47 8.57
N LEU A 97 6.41 4.46 8.88
CA LEU A 97 5.34 4.48 7.88
C LEU A 97 5.23 5.81 7.16
N ILE A 98 5.32 6.92 7.89
CA ILE A 98 5.35 8.27 7.29
C ILE A 98 6.51 8.36 6.30
N ASP A 99 7.70 7.90 6.70
CA ASP A 99 8.87 7.85 5.82
C ASP A 99 8.64 6.94 4.60
N TYR A 100 8.09 5.75 4.82
CA TYR A 100 7.79 4.78 3.77
C TYR A 100 6.76 5.29 2.75
N LEU A 101 5.77 6.08 3.16
CA LEU A 101 4.71 6.57 2.28
C LEU A 101 5.11 7.82 1.49
N ALA A 102 6.17 8.53 1.89
CA ALA A 102 6.60 9.79 1.28
C ALA A 102 6.92 9.68 -0.23
N ASP A 103 7.26 8.48 -0.72
CA ASP A 103 7.57 8.21 -2.12
C ASP A 103 6.62 7.18 -2.77
N LYS A 104 5.48 6.88 -2.14
CA LYS A 104 4.55 5.83 -2.60
C LYS A 104 3.34 6.41 -3.31
N GLU A 105 2.88 5.66 -4.30
CA GLU A 105 1.54 5.84 -4.85
C GLU A 105 0.51 5.32 -3.84
N ILE A 106 -0.53 6.13 -3.61
CA ILE A 106 -1.53 5.91 -2.58
C ILE A 106 -2.91 5.99 -3.25
N ASN A 107 -3.66 4.89 -3.16
CA ASN A 107 -5.03 4.78 -3.65
C ASN A 107 -6.01 5.08 -2.51
N GLY A 108 -6.18 6.36 -2.17
CA GLY A 108 -6.94 6.75 -1.00
C GLY A 108 -6.44 8.01 -0.32
N THR A 109 -6.77 8.15 0.95
CA THR A 109 -6.15 9.11 1.87
C THR A 109 -5.81 8.42 3.19
N VAL A 110 -4.61 8.67 3.69
CA VAL A 110 -4.11 8.11 4.95
C VAL A 110 -3.83 9.23 5.93
N TYR A 111 -4.43 9.13 7.11
CA TYR A 111 -4.20 10.05 8.22
C TYR A 111 -3.39 9.33 9.29
N ILE A 112 -2.19 9.80 9.62
CA ILE A 112 -1.28 9.14 10.55
C ILE A 112 -1.02 10.07 11.73
N VAL A 113 -1.35 9.61 12.94
CA VAL A 113 -1.03 10.28 14.21
C VAL A 113 0.06 9.47 14.90
N PRO A 114 1.36 9.82 14.73
CA PRO A 114 2.46 9.04 15.30
C PRO A 114 2.61 9.23 16.81
N PHE A 115 2.13 10.37 17.33
CA PHE A 115 2.20 10.75 18.73
C PHE A 115 0.88 11.38 19.15
N LEU A 116 -0.08 10.60 19.65
CA LEU A 116 -1.34 11.21 20.13
C LEU A 116 -1.09 12.17 21.30
N ILE A 117 -0.18 11.83 22.22
CA ILE A 117 0.15 12.67 23.37
C ILE A 117 1.67 12.88 23.47
N PRO A 118 2.25 13.81 22.68
CA PRO A 118 3.70 14.03 22.63
C PRO A 118 4.38 14.27 23.99
N SER A 119 3.73 14.96 24.93
CA SER A 119 4.23 15.16 26.29
C SER A 119 4.36 13.84 27.08
N SER A 120 3.41 12.93 26.91
CA SER A 120 3.47 11.58 27.48
C SER A 120 4.55 10.75 26.80
N THR A 121 4.72 10.86 25.48
CA THR A 121 5.82 10.20 24.76
C THR A 121 7.19 10.64 25.28
N ALA A 122 7.38 11.95 25.45
CA ALA A 122 8.64 12.55 25.92
C ALA A 122 9.07 12.01 27.29
N THR A 123 8.10 11.61 28.12
CA THR A 123 8.31 11.15 29.51
C THR A 123 8.04 9.65 29.70
N SER A 124 7.73 8.91 28.63
CA SER A 124 7.25 7.51 28.70
C SER A 124 6.06 7.33 29.65
N SER A 125 5.15 8.31 29.73
CA SER A 125 3.96 8.23 30.59
C SER A 125 2.84 7.45 29.91
N ARG A 126 2.19 6.56 30.67
CA ARG A 126 0.96 5.88 30.24
C ARG A 126 -0.27 6.78 30.37
N TYR A 127 -0.33 7.59 31.42
CA TYR A 127 -1.49 8.40 31.78
C TYR A 127 -1.34 9.83 31.27
N TRP A 128 -2.46 10.46 30.92
CA TRP A 128 -2.56 11.90 30.62
C TRP A 128 -3.52 12.52 31.62
N ASN A 129 -3.07 13.55 32.35
CA ASN A 129 -3.83 14.19 33.42
C ASN A 129 -4.43 13.19 34.43
N ASN A 130 -3.63 12.20 34.85
CA ASN A 130 -4.03 11.10 35.75
C ASN A 130 -5.16 10.20 35.23
N GLN A 131 -5.51 10.28 33.94
CA GLN A 131 -6.51 9.45 33.30
C GLN A 131 -5.87 8.55 32.25
N ASN A 132 -6.43 7.34 32.09
CA ASN A 132 -6.04 6.45 31.02
C ASN A 132 -6.66 6.98 29.71
N PRO A 133 -5.88 7.44 28.72
CA PRO A 133 -6.40 7.98 27.48
C PRO A 133 -7.28 6.98 26.71
N ASN A 134 -6.98 5.68 26.85
CA ASN A 134 -7.74 4.59 26.24
C ASN A 134 -8.93 4.11 27.08
N SER A 135 -9.43 4.92 28.02
CA SER A 135 -10.72 4.69 28.69
C SER A 135 -11.64 5.92 28.65
N ILE A 136 -11.23 6.97 27.93
CA ILE A 136 -11.88 8.29 27.94
C ILE A 136 -12.12 8.85 26.53
N ALA A 137 -12.08 8.01 25.49
CA ALA A 137 -12.31 8.46 24.10
C ALA A 137 -13.74 8.98 23.88
N HIS A 138 -14.71 8.56 24.72
CA HIS A 138 -16.08 9.04 24.70
C HIS A 138 -16.26 10.41 25.39
N LEU A 139 -15.29 10.87 26.19
CA LEU A 139 -15.38 12.11 26.94
C LEU A 139 -14.95 13.31 26.09
N ASN A 140 -15.81 14.32 25.99
CA ASN A 140 -15.52 15.52 25.20
C ASN A 140 -14.26 16.25 25.69
N GLY A 141 -13.39 16.62 24.75
CA GLY A 141 -12.21 17.46 25.01
C GLY A 141 -10.93 16.69 25.34
N THR A 142 -10.99 15.36 25.43
CA THR A 142 -9.79 14.52 25.57
C THR A 142 -9.04 14.36 24.24
N PRO A 143 -7.73 14.04 24.25
CA PRO A 143 -6.97 13.77 23.02
C PRO A 143 -7.56 12.61 22.21
N THR A 144 -7.99 11.52 22.84
CA THR A 144 -8.62 10.37 22.16
C THR A 144 -10.01 10.72 21.62
N ASN A 145 -10.79 11.58 22.30
CA ASN A 145 -12.04 12.09 21.73
C ASN A 145 -11.83 12.98 20.50
N ARG A 146 -10.72 13.71 20.44
CA ARG A 146 -10.38 14.51 19.25
C ARG A 146 -10.17 13.63 18.02
N ILE A 147 -9.59 12.43 18.18
CA ILE A 147 -9.47 11.44 17.11
C ILE A 147 -10.85 11.04 16.59
N LEU A 148 -11.79 10.68 17.47
CA LEU A 148 -13.16 10.34 17.06
C LEU A 148 -13.82 11.49 16.28
N LYS A 149 -13.64 12.73 16.73
CA LYS A 149 -14.19 13.92 16.06
C LYS A 149 -13.61 14.08 14.65
N ILE A 150 -12.30 14.00 14.50
CA ILE A 150 -11.65 14.08 13.19
C ILE A 150 -12.06 12.90 12.30
N ALA A 151 -12.19 11.70 12.86
CA ALA A 151 -12.62 10.54 12.12
C ALA A 151 -14.01 10.75 11.50
N LYS A 152 -14.92 11.40 12.23
CA LYS A 152 -16.24 11.83 11.71
C LYS A 152 -16.12 12.98 10.70
N GLU A 153 -15.40 14.05 11.05
CA GLU A 153 -15.22 15.26 10.23
C GLU A 153 -14.61 14.93 8.86
N ARG A 154 -13.62 14.05 8.81
CA ARG A 154 -12.93 13.60 7.59
C ARG A 154 -13.59 12.35 6.98
N SER A 155 -14.70 11.88 7.56
CA SER A 155 -15.41 10.65 7.20
C SER A 155 -14.46 9.49 6.85
N ILE A 156 -13.65 9.15 7.86
CA ILE A 156 -12.78 7.98 7.91
C ILE A 156 -13.63 6.72 7.88
N GLN A 157 -13.19 5.75 7.07
CA GLN A 157 -13.91 4.51 6.80
C GLN A 157 -13.28 3.29 7.50
N ALA A 158 -12.05 3.41 8.00
CA ALA A 158 -11.43 2.43 8.89
C ALA A 158 -10.36 3.10 9.77
N LEU A 159 -10.21 2.65 11.02
CA LEU A 159 -9.21 3.15 11.96
C LEU A 159 -8.39 2.01 12.58
N GLY A 160 -7.07 2.15 12.62
CA GLY A 160 -6.18 1.28 13.38
C GLY A 160 -5.59 2.02 14.57
N ASP A 161 -5.79 1.48 15.77
CA ASP A 161 -5.23 1.98 17.02
C ASP A 161 -4.08 1.07 17.48
N PHE A 162 -2.84 1.56 17.40
CA PHE A 162 -1.62 0.76 17.53
C PHE A 162 -0.93 0.99 18.87
N HIS A 163 -0.75 -0.10 19.62
CA HIS A 163 -0.28 -0.18 20.99
C HIS A 163 0.92 -1.14 21.09
N SER A 164 1.49 -1.22 22.29
CA SER A 164 2.40 -2.31 22.66
C SER A 164 2.02 -2.90 24.01
N THR A 165 2.01 -4.23 24.08
CA THR A 165 1.70 -4.95 25.30
C THR A 165 2.97 -5.44 25.98
N GLN A 166 3.02 -5.31 27.30
CA GLN A 166 4.17 -5.78 28.09
C GLN A 166 4.12 -7.31 28.29
N PRO A 167 5.28 -7.99 28.36
CA PRO A 167 5.32 -9.41 28.75
C PRO A 167 4.58 -9.68 30.06
N GLY A 168 3.71 -10.69 30.07
CA GLY A 168 2.83 -10.99 31.21
C GLY A 168 1.66 -10.03 31.41
N GLY A 169 1.49 -9.03 30.55
CA GLY A 169 0.30 -8.20 30.47
C GLY A 169 -0.85 -8.89 29.73
N THR A 170 -1.94 -8.16 29.55
CA THR A 170 -3.05 -8.59 28.68
C THR A 170 -2.94 -7.81 27.36
N PRO A 171 -2.68 -8.48 26.22
CA PRO A 171 -2.58 -9.93 26.04
C PRO A 171 -1.17 -10.51 26.29
N GLY A 172 -0.12 -9.69 26.39
CA GLY A 172 1.25 -10.18 26.64
C GLY A 172 1.88 -10.94 25.47
N GLU A 173 1.30 -10.81 24.28
CA GLU A 173 1.75 -11.37 23.01
C GLU A 173 1.33 -10.43 21.86
N ASP A 174 1.93 -10.58 20.67
CA ASP A 174 1.45 -9.84 19.50
C ASP A 174 0.00 -10.23 19.19
N ALA A 175 -0.90 -9.26 19.06
CA ALA A 175 -2.32 -9.53 18.87
C ALA A 175 -3.04 -8.43 18.08
N VAL A 176 -4.22 -8.76 17.58
CA VAL A 176 -5.16 -7.82 16.98
C VAL A 176 -6.53 -8.03 17.60
N PHE A 177 -7.03 -6.96 18.21
CA PHE A 177 -8.29 -6.85 18.91
C PHE A 177 -9.34 -6.26 17.99
N CYS A 178 -10.56 -6.75 18.11
CA CYS A 178 -11.72 -6.15 17.48
C CYS A 178 -13.01 -6.53 18.21
N SER A 179 -14.04 -5.72 17.99
CA SER A 179 -15.43 -6.05 18.30
C SER A 179 -16.23 -6.36 17.03
N ARG A 180 -17.05 -7.43 17.04
CA ARG A 180 -17.90 -7.84 15.90
C ARG A 180 -19.10 -6.91 15.68
N THR A 181 -19.62 -6.31 16.74
CA THR A 181 -20.82 -5.46 16.72
C THR A 181 -20.48 -4.06 17.24
N PRO A 182 -20.94 -2.97 16.59
CA PRO A 182 -21.88 -2.92 15.46
C PRO A 182 -21.24 -3.04 14.06
N THR A 183 -19.92 -3.05 13.98
CA THR A 183 -19.13 -2.97 12.74
C THR A 183 -18.41 -4.28 12.49
N TYR A 184 -19.08 -5.25 11.88
CA TYR A 184 -18.46 -6.56 11.57
C TYR A 184 -17.21 -6.46 10.69
N GLU A 185 -17.10 -5.37 9.93
CA GLU A 185 -15.90 -5.06 9.15
C GLU A 185 -14.62 -4.98 10.00
N SER A 186 -14.71 -4.60 11.27
CA SER A 186 -13.59 -4.62 12.22
C SER A 186 -13.03 -6.02 12.41
N TYR A 187 -13.91 -7.02 12.48
CA TYR A 187 -13.49 -8.42 12.52
C TYR A 187 -12.79 -8.84 11.23
N ASN A 188 -13.27 -8.41 10.06
CA ASN A 188 -12.62 -8.75 8.79
C ASN A 188 -11.21 -8.14 8.69
N ILE A 189 -11.04 -6.88 9.11
CA ILE A 189 -9.74 -6.20 9.19
C ILE A 189 -8.81 -6.98 10.13
N ALA A 190 -9.26 -7.26 11.37
CA ALA A 190 -8.45 -7.94 12.36
C ALA A 190 -8.08 -9.37 11.94
N TYR A 191 -9.03 -10.10 11.35
CA TYR A 191 -8.81 -11.42 10.78
C TYR A 191 -7.75 -11.38 9.69
N TYR A 192 -7.84 -10.43 8.75
CA TYR A 192 -6.84 -10.28 7.69
C TYR A 192 -5.44 -10.01 8.24
N ILE A 193 -5.29 -9.10 9.21
CA ILE A 193 -4.00 -8.79 9.83
C ILE A 193 -3.45 -10.03 10.56
N SER A 194 -4.29 -10.72 11.35
CA SER A 194 -3.90 -11.93 12.09
C SER A 194 -3.48 -13.09 11.17
N LYS A 195 -4.11 -13.24 10.00
CA LYS A 195 -3.76 -14.29 9.05
C LYS A 195 -2.45 -14.04 8.30
N ASN A 196 -2.07 -12.77 8.16
CA ASN A 196 -0.88 -12.37 7.42
C ASN A 196 0.28 -11.92 8.33
N SER A 197 0.14 -12.05 9.65
CA SER A 197 1.16 -11.76 10.65
C SER A 197 1.20 -12.83 11.74
N PRO A 198 2.23 -12.83 12.61
CA PRO A 198 2.24 -13.70 13.80
C PRO A 198 1.21 -13.30 14.87
N SER A 199 0.45 -12.22 14.67
CA SER A 199 -0.44 -11.66 15.69
C SER A 199 -1.66 -12.56 15.90
N LYS A 200 -1.99 -12.83 17.16
CA LYS A 200 -3.20 -13.57 17.54
C LYS A 200 -4.45 -12.72 17.31
N LEU A 201 -5.52 -13.33 16.81
CA LEU A 201 -6.83 -12.68 16.73
C LEU A 201 -7.56 -12.77 18.08
N LEU A 202 -7.97 -11.62 18.61
CA LEU A 202 -8.81 -11.49 19.79
C LEU A 202 -10.09 -10.75 19.40
N ALA A 203 -11.18 -11.49 19.22
CA ALA A 203 -12.42 -10.97 18.69
C ALA A 203 -13.55 -11.08 19.71
N TYR A 204 -14.05 -9.93 20.17
CA TYR A 204 -15.14 -9.79 21.12
C TYR A 204 -16.47 -9.58 20.39
N ASP A 205 -17.58 -9.83 21.09
CA ASP A 205 -18.89 -9.82 20.45
C ASP A 205 -19.44 -8.41 20.24
N LYS A 206 -19.20 -7.49 21.19
CA LYS A 206 -19.75 -6.14 21.15
C LYS A 206 -18.78 -5.09 21.69
N ALA A 207 -18.72 -3.98 20.95
CA ALA A 207 -17.89 -2.85 21.31
C ALA A 207 -18.31 -2.20 22.63
N GLY A 208 -17.32 -1.94 23.48
CA GLY A 208 -17.47 -1.25 24.76
C GLY A 208 -17.82 -2.15 25.95
N GLU A 209 -17.93 -3.47 25.77
CA GLU A 209 -18.17 -4.42 26.87
C GLU A 209 -16.88 -4.74 27.63
N GLU A 210 -15.78 -5.00 26.92
CA GLU A 210 -14.49 -5.35 27.54
C GLU A 210 -13.63 -4.12 27.84
N TYR A 211 -13.62 -3.14 26.93
CA TYR A 211 -12.73 -1.98 27.02
C TYR A 211 -13.52 -0.67 26.92
N LEU A 212 -14.43 -0.45 27.88
CA LEU A 212 -15.28 0.73 27.91
C LEU A 212 -14.46 2.03 27.76
N GLY A 213 -14.77 2.78 26.70
CA GLY A 213 -14.14 4.07 26.41
C GLY A 213 -12.80 3.98 25.68
N ALA A 214 -12.36 2.80 25.27
CA ALA A 214 -11.25 2.63 24.34
C ALA A 214 -11.55 3.27 22.99
N LEU A 215 -10.51 3.76 22.32
CA LEU A 215 -10.65 4.46 21.05
C LEU A 215 -11.27 3.56 19.98
N GLU A 216 -10.80 2.30 19.88
CA GLU A 216 -11.35 1.29 18.97
C GLU A 216 -12.85 1.09 19.19
N ASP A 217 -13.26 0.79 20.43
CA ASP A 217 -14.65 0.57 20.78
C ASP A 217 -15.55 1.80 20.51
N VAL A 218 -15.09 3.00 20.88
CA VAL A 218 -15.86 4.23 20.69
C VAL A 218 -16.00 4.57 19.19
N CYS A 219 -14.99 4.29 18.36
CA CYS A 219 -15.08 4.44 16.92
C CYS A 219 -16.01 3.38 16.30
N ASN A 220 -15.95 2.13 16.75
CA ASN A 220 -16.88 1.08 16.33
C ASN A 220 -18.33 1.44 16.66
N LEU A 221 -18.62 1.90 17.88
CA LEU A 221 -19.94 2.40 18.28
C LEU A 221 -20.41 3.59 17.45
N ALA A 222 -19.49 4.37 16.88
CA ALA A 222 -19.78 5.46 15.95
C ALA A 222 -19.95 5.02 14.48
N GLY A 223 -19.92 3.72 14.19
CA GLY A 223 -20.05 3.16 12.85
C GLY A 223 -18.77 3.22 12.02
N ILE A 224 -17.60 3.43 12.64
CA ILE A 224 -16.30 3.46 11.99
C ILE A 224 -15.57 2.15 12.33
N PRO A 225 -15.44 1.21 11.37
CA PRO A 225 -14.71 -0.03 11.60
C PRO A 225 -13.30 0.22 12.15
N SER A 226 -13.01 -0.32 13.32
CA SER A 226 -11.78 -0.04 14.06
C SER A 226 -11.18 -1.31 14.66
N VAL A 227 -9.86 -1.37 14.71
CA VAL A 227 -9.10 -2.46 15.33
C VAL A 227 -8.01 -1.91 16.25
N THR A 228 -7.71 -2.65 17.31
CA THR A 228 -6.53 -2.38 18.16
C THR A 228 -5.44 -3.39 17.83
N CYS A 229 -4.23 -2.93 17.53
CA CYS A 229 -3.08 -3.78 17.23
C CYS A 229 -2.06 -3.68 18.34
N GLU A 230 -1.61 -4.82 18.87
CA GLU A 230 -0.65 -4.92 19.96
C GLU A 230 0.62 -5.62 19.47
N VAL A 231 1.78 -5.08 19.85
CA VAL A 231 3.07 -5.79 19.73
C VAL A 231 3.74 -5.96 21.08
N LEU A 232 4.36 -7.12 21.29
CA LEU A 232 5.05 -7.44 22.52
C LEU A 232 6.30 -6.57 22.71
N SER A 233 6.26 -5.69 23.71
CA SER A 233 7.39 -4.89 24.19
C SER A 233 7.12 -4.36 25.61
N PRO A 234 8.08 -4.44 26.55
CA PRO A 234 7.92 -3.79 27.85
C PRO A 234 7.69 -2.28 27.67
N HIS A 235 6.75 -1.73 28.45
CA HIS A 235 6.47 -0.29 28.45
C HIS A 235 7.73 0.54 28.76
N GLY A 236 7.87 1.68 28.09
CA GLY A 236 9.01 2.58 28.19
C GLY A 236 10.26 2.08 27.44
N THR A 237 10.18 0.96 26.73
CA THR A 237 11.30 0.36 25.99
C THR A 237 10.89 -0.04 24.57
N VAL A 238 11.88 -0.41 23.76
CA VAL A 238 11.67 -0.97 22.41
C VAL A 238 12.32 -2.35 22.35
N ALA A 239 11.50 -3.39 22.44
CA ALA A 239 11.98 -4.77 22.29
C ALA A 239 12.45 -5.04 20.85
N SER A 240 13.40 -5.96 20.68
CA SER A 240 13.93 -6.31 19.36
C SER A 240 12.80 -6.74 18.39
N GLY A 241 12.83 -6.16 17.19
CA GLY A 241 11.84 -6.41 16.13
C GLY A 241 10.42 -5.88 16.41
N SER A 242 10.11 -5.32 17.58
CA SER A 242 8.76 -4.82 17.92
C SER A 242 8.29 -3.72 16.97
N VAL A 243 9.18 -2.80 16.60
CA VAL A 243 8.90 -1.73 15.62
C VAL A 243 8.53 -2.33 14.27
N ASP A 244 9.26 -3.34 13.80
CA ASP A 244 9.00 -3.98 12.50
C ASP A 244 7.69 -4.76 12.49
N ARG A 245 7.34 -5.42 13.60
CA ARG A 245 6.06 -6.12 13.73
C ARG A 245 4.88 -5.14 13.75
N SER A 246 5.02 -4.01 14.44
CA SER A 246 3.97 -2.97 14.45
C SER A 246 3.85 -2.30 13.08
N PHE A 247 4.98 -2.02 12.43
CA PHE A 247 5.01 -1.52 11.06
C PHE A 247 4.34 -2.50 10.09
N LYS A 248 4.56 -3.81 10.25
CA LYS A 248 3.88 -4.84 9.46
C LYS A 248 2.36 -4.84 9.70
N GLN A 249 1.88 -4.70 10.94
CA GLN A 249 0.45 -4.58 11.23
C GLN A 249 -0.15 -3.34 10.53
N MET A 250 0.55 -2.20 10.55
CA MET A 250 0.12 -0.99 9.82
C MET A 250 0.05 -1.20 8.31
N LEU A 251 1.06 -1.83 7.70
CA LEU A 251 1.05 -2.14 6.27
C LEU A 251 -0.11 -3.06 5.89
N LEU A 252 -0.38 -4.10 6.68
CA LEU A 252 -1.50 -5.02 6.45
C LEU A 252 -2.85 -4.32 6.61
N PHE A 253 -2.97 -3.38 7.56
CA PHE A 253 -4.14 -2.53 7.69
C PHE A 253 -4.35 -1.67 6.43
N LEU A 254 -3.29 -1.05 5.89
CA LEU A 254 -3.38 -0.28 4.65
C LEU A 254 -3.69 -1.16 3.43
N GLU A 255 -3.09 -2.36 3.34
CA GLU A 255 -3.31 -3.32 2.26
C GLU A 255 -4.77 -3.81 2.23
N TYR A 256 -5.32 -4.20 3.38
CA TYR A 256 -6.73 -4.59 3.50
C TYR A 256 -7.66 -3.50 2.98
N ASN A 257 -7.32 -2.25 3.28
CA ASN A 257 -8.09 -1.08 2.88
C ASN A 257 -7.81 -0.61 1.45
N ASN A 258 -7.01 -1.36 0.67
CA ASN A 258 -6.61 -1.05 -0.71
C ASN A 258 -5.97 0.34 -0.87
N ILE A 259 -5.31 0.83 0.18
CA ILE A 259 -4.58 2.10 0.20
C ILE A 259 -3.26 1.96 -0.54
N LEU A 260 -2.54 0.90 -0.22
CA LEU A 260 -1.36 0.51 -0.97
C LEU A 260 -1.86 -0.29 -2.17
N PRO A 261 -1.72 0.19 -3.41
CA PRO A 261 -2.14 -0.58 -4.57
C PRO A 261 -1.47 -1.95 -4.50
N ASN A 262 -2.28 -3.02 -4.41
CA ASN A 262 -1.74 -4.38 -4.30
C ASN A 262 -1.10 -4.74 -5.64
N THR A 263 0.19 -4.46 -5.77
CA THR A 263 0.91 -4.66 -7.01
C THR A 263 1.16 -6.15 -7.27
N SER A 264 1.05 -7.03 -6.27
CA SER A 264 1.37 -8.44 -6.43
C SER A 264 0.18 -9.29 -6.90
N LEU A 265 0.32 -9.91 -8.07
CA LEU A 265 -0.67 -10.81 -8.64
C LEU A 265 -0.22 -12.27 -8.53
N THR A 266 -1.16 -13.16 -8.21
CA THR A 266 -0.93 -14.61 -8.26
C THR A 266 -0.73 -15.07 -9.70
N VAL A 267 -0.02 -16.19 -9.89
CA VAL A 267 0.11 -16.81 -11.22
C VAL A 267 -1.27 -17.12 -11.82
N SER A 268 -2.23 -17.59 -11.02
CA SER A 268 -3.59 -17.92 -11.48
C SER A 268 -4.36 -16.71 -12.03
N GLN A 269 -4.28 -15.55 -11.35
CA GLN A 269 -4.85 -14.30 -11.84
C GLN A 269 -4.24 -13.93 -13.20
N ILE A 270 -2.91 -13.98 -13.32
CA ILE A 270 -2.21 -13.63 -14.56
C ILE A 270 -2.57 -14.60 -15.70
N LEU A 271 -2.71 -15.91 -15.43
CA LEU A 271 -3.15 -16.90 -16.43
C LEU A 271 -4.58 -16.64 -16.92
N THR A 272 -5.47 -16.22 -16.01
CA THR A 272 -6.86 -15.87 -16.35
C THR A 272 -6.89 -14.62 -17.22
N THR A 273 -6.16 -13.57 -16.83
CA THR A 273 -6.00 -12.34 -17.61
C THR A 273 -5.42 -12.61 -18.99
N ALA A 274 -4.41 -13.49 -19.11
CA ALA A 274 -3.83 -13.87 -20.40
C ALA A 274 -4.88 -14.47 -21.34
N ASN A 275 -5.75 -15.35 -20.85
CA ASN A 275 -6.84 -15.88 -21.65
C ASN A 275 -7.82 -14.80 -22.12
N THR A 276 -8.19 -13.86 -21.25
CA THR A 276 -9.05 -12.72 -21.60
C THR A 276 -8.42 -11.84 -22.69
N ILE A 277 -7.14 -11.47 -22.55
CA ILE A 277 -6.43 -10.64 -23.53
C ILE A 277 -6.27 -11.36 -24.86
N LYS A 278 -6.00 -12.67 -24.85
CA LYS A 278 -6.00 -13.50 -26.07
C LYS A 278 -7.34 -13.41 -26.80
N GLY A 279 -8.45 -13.66 -26.10
CA GLY A 279 -9.79 -13.60 -26.67
C GLY A 279 -10.16 -12.22 -27.20
N TYR A 280 -9.81 -11.15 -26.47
CA TYR A 280 -10.02 -9.78 -26.92
C TYR A 280 -9.26 -9.50 -28.23
N TYR A 281 -7.98 -9.88 -28.30
CA TYR A 281 -7.19 -9.70 -29.51
C TYR A 281 -7.73 -10.51 -30.69
N GLU A 282 -8.16 -11.75 -30.45
CA GLU A 282 -8.74 -12.63 -31.47
C GLU A 282 -10.03 -12.03 -32.06
N SER A 283 -10.88 -11.41 -31.24
CA SER A 283 -12.13 -10.78 -31.65
C SER A 283 -11.94 -9.42 -32.34
N TYR A 284 -11.09 -8.55 -31.78
CA TYR A 284 -11.00 -7.14 -32.20
C TYR A 284 -9.76 -6.78 -33.00
N LYS A 285 -8.78 -7.70 -33.12
CA LYS A 285 -7.46 -7.46 -33.74
C LYS A 285 -6.70 -6.27 -33.14
N GLY A 286 -7.00 -5.95 -31.88
CA GLY A 286 -6.43 -4.87 -31.11
C GLY A 286 -6.26 -5.27 -29.65
N LEU A 287 -5.56 -4.43 -28.89
CA LEU A 287 -5.47 -4.58 -27.43
C LEU A 287 -6.44 -3.60 -26.77
N PRO A 288 -7.01 -3.94 -25.61
CA PRO A 288 -7.70 -2.96 -24.78
C PRO A 288 -6.69 -1.94 -24.25
N ASN A 289 -7.15 -0.77 -23.83
CA ASN A 289 -6.27 0.24 -23.21
C ASN A 289 -5.74 -0.28 -21.87
N ASN A 290 -6.66 -0.69 -21.00
CA ASN A 290 -6.39 -1.23 -19.67
C ASN A 290 -7.22 -2.50 -19.43
N ILE A 291 -6.87 -3.25 -18.39
CA ILE A 291 -7.72 -4.28 -17.79
C ILE A 291 -7.72 -4.14 -16.28
N THR A 292 -8.86 -4.34 -15.65
CA THR A 292 -8.98 -4.30 -14.18
C THR A 292 -8.74 -5.70 -13.59
N ILE A 293 -7.81 -5.81 -12.64
CA ILE A 293 -7.54 -7.02 -11.86
C ILE A 293 -7.54 -6.61 -10.38
N ASN A 294 -8.34 -7.26 -9.53
CA ASN A 294 -8.47 -6.91 -8.11
C ASN A 294 -8.74 -5.41 -7.86
N ASN A 295 -9.65 -4.80 -8.64
CA ASN A 295 -9.97 -3.37 -8.59
C ASN A 295 -8.80 -2.41 -8.89
N GLN A 296 -7.74 -2.91 -9.54
CA GLN A 296 -6.60 -2.11 -10.01
C GLN A 296 -6.52 -2.19 -11.54
N ASP A 297 -6.31 -1.05 -12.19
CA ASP A 297 -6.18 -0.99 -13.65
C ASP A 297 -4.73 -1.22 -14.08
N TYR A 298 -4.55 -2.15 -15.01
CA TYR A 298 -3.26 -2.48 -15.61
C TYR A 298 -3.26 -2.13 -17.09
N ASN A 299 -2.30 -1.31 -17.50
CA ASN A 299 -2.08 -1.04 -18.91
C ASN A 299 -1.35 -2.22 -19.60
N MET A 300 -1.35 -2.24 -20.93
CA MET A 300 -0.77 -3.36 -21.69
C MET A 300 0.76 -3.51 -21.52
N GLY A 301 1.48 -2.44 -21.15
CA GLY A 301 2.91 -2.52 -20.84
C GLY A 301 3.17 -3.29 -19.54
N GLN A 302 2.37 -3.04 -18.52
CA GLN A 302 2.39 -3.79 -17.26
C GLN A 302 1.98 -5.26 -17.48
N LEU A 303 0.95 -5.51 -18.30
CA LEU A 303 0.57 -6.88 -18.64
C LEU A 303 1.67 -7.62 -19.40
N LEU A 304 2.35 -6.97 -20.34
CA LEU A 304 3.48 -7.61 -21.05
C LEU A 304 4.57 -8.01 -20.05
N TYR A 305 4.89 -7.16 -19.08
CA TYR A 305 5.83 -7.47 -18.00
C TYR A 305 5.37 -8.71 -17.22
N LEU A 306 4.14 -8.69 -16.71
CA LEU A 306 3.56 -9.78 -15.93
C LEU A 306 3.55 -11.10 -16.70
N PHE A 307 3.15 -11.07 -17.98
CA PHE A 307 3.13 -12.26 -18.81
C PHE A 307 4.53 -12.83 -19.07
N CYS A 308 5.51 -11.97 -19.36
CA CYS A 308 6.91 -12.39 -19.52
C CYS A 308 7.47 -12.96 -18.22
N LYS A 309 7.20 -12.33 -17.07
CA LYS A 309 7.72 -12.75 -15.75
C LYS A 309 7.15 -14.11 -15.36
N VAL A 310 5.84 -14.31 -15.49
CA VAL A 310 5.21 -15.62 -15.27
C VAL A 310 5.76 -16.66 -16.22
N THR A 311 5.93 -16.35 -17.51
CA THR A 311 6.50 -17.29 -18.49
C THR A 311 7.91 -17.76 -18.09
N VAL A 312 8.75 -16.86 -17.59
CA VAL A 312 10.11 -17.20 -17.10
C VAL A 312 10.05 -18.00 -15.80
N ASN A 313 9.22 -17.59 -14.83
CA ASN A 313 9.13 -18.23 -13.51
C ASN A 313 8.56 -19.65 -13.59
N ILE A 314 7.51 -19.87 -14.37
CA ILE A 314 6.94 -21.22 -14.51
C ILE A 314 7.89 -22.16 -15.26
N ASN A 315 8.78 -21.63 -16.11
CA ASN A 315 9.84 -22.43 -16.72
C ASN A 315 10.87 -22.92 -15.70
N SER A 316 11.09 -22.18 -14.61
CA SER A 316 11.94 -22.60 -13.49
C SER A 316 11.18 -23.30 -12.36
N GLY A 317 9.88 -23.58 -12.53
CA GLY A 317 9.04 -24.23 -11.53
C GLY A 317 8.54 -23.33 -10.39
N SER A 318 8.72 -22.00 -10.49
CA SER A 318 8.26 -21.05 -9.48
C SER A 318 6.81 -20.62 -9.71
N THR A 319 6.00 -20.67 -8.65
CA THR A 319 4.62 -20.18 -8.61
C THR A 319 4.42 -18.98 -7.69
N SER A 320 5.51 -18.29 -7.33
CA SER A 320 5.48 -17.13 -6.45
C SER A 320 4.65 -16.00 -7.06
N ASN A 321 4.02 -15.19 -6.19
CA ASN A 321 3.30 -13.99 -6.61
C ASN A 321 4.24 -13.02 -7.33
N ILE A 322 3.72 -12.31 -8.32
CA ILE A 322 4.48 -11.40 -9.15
C ILE A 322 4.07 -9.97 -8.83
N ALA A 323 4.99 -9.20 -8.28
CA ALA A 323 4.84 -7.76 -8.17
C ALA A 323 4.76 -7.14 -9.57
N ALA A 324 3.71 -6.37 -9.80
CA ALA A 324 3.57 -5.49 -10.93
C ALA A 324 4.53 -4.33 -10.79
N VAL A 325 5.01 -3.86 -11.94
CA VAL A 325 5.86 -2.68 -12.04
C VAL A 325 5.02 -1.48 -12.46
N ASN A 326 5.43 -0.30 -12.03
CA ASN A 326 4.93 0.92 -12.63
C ASN A 326 5.64 1.11 -13.98
N ALA A 327 4.96 0.75 -15.06
CA ALA A 327 5.51 0.82 -16.40
C ALA A 327 4.46 1.31 -17.40
N ASN A 328 4.88 2.19 -18.30
CA ASN A 328 4.03 2.67 -19.38
C ASN A 328 3.92 1.64 -20.52
N SER A 329 2.84 1.75 -21.29
CA SER A 329 2.74 1.08 -22.59
C SER A 329 3.82 1.58 -23.57
N ALA A 330 4.07 0.83 -24.64
CA ALA A 330 5.02 1.25 -25.67
C ALA A 330 4.57 2.56 -26.33
N THR A 331 5.51 3.48 -26.59
CA THR A 331 5.22 4.77 -27.24
C THR A 331 4.75 4.59 -28.69
N SER A 332 5.22 3.53 -29.35
CA SER A 332 4.66 3.10 -30.63
C SER A 332 4.81 1.59 -30.79
N SER A 333 3.76 0.91 -31.24
CA SER A 333 3.85 -0.50 -31.61
C SER A 333 4.36 -0.61 -33.06
N SER A 334 5.67 -0.61 -33.25
CA SER A 334 6.31 -0.53 -34.58
C SER A 334 7.26 -1.70 -34.84
N GLY A 335 7.16 -2.31 -36.01
CA GLY A 335 7.98 -3.47 -36.38
C GLY A 335 7.46 -4.18 -37.62
N SER A 336 8.31 -4.98 -38.26
CA SER A 336 7.95 -5.84 -39.38
C SER A 336 8.58 -7.22 -39.16
N TYR A 337 7.80 -8.27 -39.38
CA TYR A 337 8.19 -9.66 -39.15
C TYR A 337 7.51 -10.59 -40.16
N LYS A 338 8.11 -11.76 -40.35
CA LYS A 338 7.56 -12.86 -41.16
C LYS A 338 6.75 -13.80 -40.25
N PRO A 339 5.53 -14.21 -40.64
CA PRO A 339 4.79 -15.23 -39.89
C PRO A 339 5.61 -16.51 -39.74
N GLY A 340 5.49 -17.17 -38.59
CA GLY A 340 6.30 -18.36 -38.33
C GLY A 340 6.23 -18.85 -36.89
N LYS A 341 7.02 -19.89 -36.61
CA LYS A 341 7.13 -20.50 -35.28
C LYS A 341 8.24 -19.82 -34.48
N VAL A 342 7.89 -19.30 -33.30
CA VAL A 342 8.85 -18.87 -32.27
C VAL A 342 8.99 -20.01 -31.27
N TYR A 343 10.14 -20.68 -31.27
CA TYR A 343 10.43 -21.82 -30.39
C TYR A 343 10.65 -21.40 -28.93
N LYS A 344 10.48 -22.37 -28.01
CA LYS A 344 10.57 -22.17 -26.56
C LYS A 344 11.80 -21.40 -26.08
N SER A 345 12.99 -21.81 -26.50
CA SER A 345 14.23 -21.12 -26.13
C SER A 345 14.25 -19.66 -26.60
N VAL A 346 13.65 -19.38 -27.76
CA VAL A 346 13.60 -18.03 -28.34
C VAL A 346 12.61 -17.14 -27.57
N TYR A 347 11.36 -17.57 -27.34
CA TYR A 347 10.43 -16.73 -26.61
C TYR A 347 10.86 -16.54 -25.15
N LEU A 348 11.53 -17.51 -24.51
CA LEU A 348 12.08 -17.31 -23.16
C LEU A 348 13.19 -16.25 -23.16
N ASN A 349 14.09 -16.28 -24.15
CA ASN A 349 15.13 -15.25 -24.29
C ASN A 349 14.54 -13.86 -24.55
N VAL A 350 13.51 -13.78 -25.39
CA VAL A 350 12.78 -12.53 -25.65
C VAL A 350 12.11 -12.03 -24.38
N ALA A 351 11.51 -12.90 -23.58
CA ALA A 351 10.86 -12.53 -22.32
C ALA A 351 11.86 -11.88 -21.36
N THR A 352 13.03 -12.50 -21.16
CA THR A 352 14.08 -11.94 -20.30
C THR A 352 14.57 -10.57 -20.80
N LYS A 353 14.68 -10.37 -22.11
CA LYS A 353 15.07 -9.07 -22.68
C LYS A 353 14.00 -7.99 -22.47
N ILE A 354 12.73 -8.33 -22.63
CA ILE A 354 11.61 -7.43 -22.37
C ILE A 354 11.56 -7.03 -20.89
N LEU A 355 11.72 -7.98 -19.97
CA LEU A 355 11.76 -7.72 -18.53
C LEU A 355 12.84 -6.69 -18.19
N ARG A 356 14.09 -6.92 -18.63
CA ARG A 356 15.20 -5.98 -18.42
C ARG A 356 14.93 -4.61 -19.03
N PHE A 357 14.32 -4.56 -20.21
CA PHE A 357 13.98 -3.28 -20.85
C PHE A 357 12.96 -2.50 -20.01
N ILE A 358 11.89 -3.16 -19.57
CA ILE A 358 10.85 -2.50 -18.77
C ILE A 358 11.42 -2.03 -17.42
N GLU A 359 12.24 -2.85 -16.76
CA GLU A 359 12.90 -2.53 -15.50
C GLU A 359 13.85 -1.32 -15.65
N ASN A 360 14.55 -1.18 -16.78
CA ASN A 360 15.50 -0.08 -17.00
C ASN A 360 14.85 1.22 -17.48
N TYR A 361 13.76 1.15 -18.25
CA TYR A 361 13.20 2.30 -18.96
C TYR A 361 11.79 2.70 -18.50
N GLY A 362 11.19 1.97 -17.55
CA GLY A 362 9.84 2.26 -17.03
C GLY A 362 8.74 2.20 -18.10
N ARG A 363 8.98 1.48 -19.21
CA ARG A 363 8.00 1.32 -20.31
C ARG A 363 8.25 0.06 -21.12
N ALA A 364 7.19 -0.45 -21.75
CA ALA A 364 7.30 -1.55 -22.71
C ALA A 364 8.08 -1.16 -23.98
N PRO A 365 8.84 -2.10 -24.58
CA PRO A 365 9.54 -1.86 -25.83
C PRO A 365 8.55 -1.79 -27.00
N ASN A 366 8.91 -1.01 -28.02
CA ASN A 366 8.11 -0.86 -29.23
C ASN A 366 8.03 -2.17 -30.06
N TYR A 367 9.05 -3.02 -29.94
CA TYR A 367 9.19 -4.34 -30.56
C TYR A 367 10.25 -5.17 -29.83
N ALA A 368 10.31 -6.47 -30.15
CA ALA A 368 11.46 -7.32 -29.84
C ALA A 368 11.97 -8.01 -31.11
N SER A 369 13.29 -8.13 -31.23
CA SER A 369 13.95 -8.70 -32.40
C SER A 369 14.09 -10.23 -32.29
N THR A 370 13.74 -10.92 -33.37
CA THR A 370 13.94 -12.36 -33.57
C THR A 370 14.50 -12.62 -34.97
N SER A 371 14.82 -13.88 -35.30
CA SER A 371 15.16 -14.27 -36.68
C SER A 371 14.01 -14.07 -37.67
N LEU A 372 12.78 -13.95 -37.19
CA LEU A 372 11.60 -13.64 -38.00
C LEU A 372 11.42 -12.14 -38.24
N GLY A 373 12.21 -11.29 -37.60
CA GLY A 373 12.11 -9.82 -37.69
C GLY A 373 11.76 -9.16 -36.36
N ARG A 374 11.26 -7.93 -36.44
CA ARG A 374 10.91 -7.08 -35.29
C ARG A 374 9.44 -7.26 -34.97
N ILE A 375 9.15 -8.08 -33.96
CA ILE A 375 7.79 -8.38 -33.51
C ILE A 375 7.27 -7.17 -32.72
N PRO A 376 6.23 -6.47 -33.19
CA PRO A 376 5.76 -5.23 -32.57
C PRO A 376 5.08 -5.49 -31.20
N PHE A 377 5.06 -4.47 -30.34
CA PHE A 377 4.48 -4.53 -28.99
C PHE A 377 3.12 -5.23 -28.91
N LYS A 378 2.16 -4.84 -29.77
CA LYS A 378 0.82 -5.46 -29.81
C LYS A 378 0.89 -6.97 -30.02
N GLN A 379 1.78 -7.41 -30.91
CA GLN A 379 1.98 -8.83 -31.21
C GLN A 379 2.72 -9.56 -30.08
N LEU A 380 3.61 -8.89 -29.35
CA LEU A 380 4.26 -9.47 -28.18
C LEU A 380 3.25 -9.78 -27.07
N VAL A 381 2.37 -8.83 -26.75
CA VAL A 381 1.30 -9.04 -25.74
C VAL A 381 0.44 -10.24 -26.13
N TYR A 382 0.01 -10.31 -27.39
CA TYR A 382 -0.78 -11.43 -27.91
C TYR A 382 0.01 -12.76 -27.92
N MET A 383 1.29 -12.73 -28.30
CA MET A 383 2.14 -13.93 -28.30
C MET A 383 2.27 -14.52 -26.89
N TYR A 384 2.55 -13.70 -25.88
CA TYR A 384 2.66 -14.18 -24.50
C TYR A 384 1.31 -14.56 -23.89
N SER A 385 0.21 -13.90 -24.28
CA SER A 385 -1.12 -14.31 -23.84
C SER A 385 -1.48 -15.71 -24.34
N LYS A 386 -1.13 -16.05 -25.59
CA LYS A 386 -1.24 -17.42 -26.14
C LYS A 386 -0.37 -18.43 -25.40
N ILE A 387 0.87 -18.07 -25.08
CA ILE A 387 1.81 -18.95 -24.36
C ILE A 387 1.23 -19.33 -22.99
N LEU A 388 0.72 -18.35 -22.25
CA LEU A 388 0.16 -18.56 -20.92
C LEU A 388 -1.20 -19.27 -20.95
N ASP A 389 -2.05 -18.98 -21.93
CA ASP A 389 -3.29 -19.72 -22.13
C ASP A 389 -3.03 -21.20 -22.43
N PHE A 390 -2.02 -21.51 -23.23
CA PHE A 390 -1.57 -22.88 -23.45
C PHE A 390 -1.10 -23.54 -22.16
N TYR A 391 -0.27 -22.85 -21.36
CA TYR A 391 0.20 -23.37 -20.08
C TYR A 391 -0.96 -23.66 -19.14
N ARG A 392 -1.93 -22.75 -19.03
CA ARG A 392 -3.14 -22.93 -18.22
C ARG A 392 -3.90 -24.21 -18.57
N ALA A 393 -4.01 -24.53 -19.86
CA ALA A 393 -4.75 -25.72 -20.33
C ALA A 393 -3.94 -27.03 -20.27
N ASN A 394 -2.61 -26.97 -20.24
CA ASN A 394 -1.74 -28.15 -20.43
C ASN A 394 -0.72 -28.39 -19.31
N ALA A 395 -0.65 -27.50 -18.31
CA ALA A 395 0.34 -27.52 -17.23
C ALA A 395 1.81 -27.60 -17.71
N ARG A 396 2.09 -27.15 -18.94
CA ARG A 396 3.43 -27.08 -19.52
C ARG A 396 3.51 -25.96 -20.54
N LEU A 397 4.71 -25.38 -20.70
CA LEU A 397 4.96 -24.40 -21.75
C LEU A 397 4.92 -25.04 -23.15
N PRO A 398 4.41 -24.32 -24.17
CA PRO A 398 4.37 -24.84 -25.54
C PRO A 398 5.77 -24.94 -26.14
N GLY A 399 6.03 -25.95 -26.97
CA GLY A 399 7.32 -26.10 -27.66
C GLY A 399 7.62 -24.94 -28.63
N TYR A 400 6.57 -24.30 -29.15
CA TYR A 400 6.63 -23.09 -29.96
C TYR A 400 5.29 -22.35 -29.89
N VAL A 401 5.28 -21.09 -30.30
CA VAL A 401 4.08 -20.30 -30.57
C VAL A 401 4.13 -19.77 -32.01
N THR A 402 3.00 -19.82 -32.72
CA THR A 402 2.89 -19.20 -34.04
C THR A 402 2.49 -17.74 -33.89
N ILE A 403 3.23 -16.86 -34.56
CA ILE A 403 3.00 -15.41 -34.61
C ILE A 403 2.54 -14.94 -35.98
#